data_AF-A0A164IN25-F1
#
_entry.id   AF-A0A164IN25-F1
#
_cell.length_a   1.000
_cell.length_b   1.000
_cell.length_c   1.000
_cell.angle_alpha   90.00
_cell.angle_beta   90.00
_cell.angle_gamma   90.00
#
_symmetry.space_group_name_H-M   'P 1'
#
loop_
_entity.id
_entity.type
_entity.pdbx_description
1 polymer ?
#
loop_
_entity_poly.entity_id
_entity_poly.type
_entity_poly.pdbx_seq_one_letter_code
_entity_poly.pdbx_strand_id
1 'polypeptide(L)'
;QLSRHVAQQAPEQSRTIVRARHSPVGEGLQVLVYTPDQSDLFARICGHFDQAGFSILDAKIHTTRTGWALDTFQIVTPMLPEHYRELMSMVESGLTQTLEQQGPLPSPSRGR
;
A
#
# COMPACT_ATOMS: atom_id res chain seq x y z
N GLN A 1 -18.89 -29.20 -19.38
CA GLN A 1 -19.06 -28.54 -18.08
C GLN A 1 -17.70 -28.52 -17.39
N LEU A 2 -17.09 -27.35 -17.25
CA LEU A 2 -15.73 -27.21 -16.70
C LEU A 2 -15.83 -26.70 -15.27
N SER A 3 -15.54 -27.60 -14.33
CA SER A 3 -15.68 -27.42 -12.89
C SER A 3 -14.79 -26.29 -12.39
N ARG A 4 -15.41 -25.22 -11.91
CA ARG A 4 -14.78 -24.11 -11.20
C ARG A 4 -14.29 -24.64 -9.85
N HIS A 5 -13.00 -24.94 -9.74
CA HIS A 5 -12.36 -25.12 -8.44
C HIS A 5 -12.34 -23.76 -7.75
N VAL A 6 -13.34 -23.51 -6.91
CA VAL A 6 -13.29 -22.45 -5.92
C VAL A 6 -12.35 -22.96 -4.83
N ALA A 7 -11.14 -22.40 -4.79
CA ALA A 7 -10.25 -22.59 -3.66
C ALA A 7 -11.00 -22.14 -2.41
N GLN A 8 -11.39 -23.11 -1.58
CA GLN A 8 -11.83 -22.84 -0.23
C GLN A 8 -10.59 -22.58 0.64
N GLN A 9 -10.81 -21.71 1.64
CA GLN A 9 -10.30 -21.76 3.01
C GLN A 9 -9.32 -20.65 3.44
N ALA A 10 -9.86 -19.70 4.22
CA ALA A 10 -9.47 -19.46 5.62
C ALA A 10 -10.61 -18.64 6.29
N PRO A 11 -10.82 -18.73 7.63
CA PRO A 11 -11.73 -17.82 8.33
C PRO A 11 -11.29 -16.37 8.09
N GLU A 12 -12.22 -15.41 8.11
CA GLU A 12 -12.00 -13.96 7.97
C GLU A 12 -10.91 -13.45 8.92
N GLN A 13 -9.65 -13.67 8.55
CA GLN A 13 -8.49 -13.06 9.14
C GLN A 13 -8.51 -11.62 8.65
N SER A 14 -8.46 -10.69 9.60
CA SER A 14 -8.30 -9.25 9.40
C SER A 14 -7.11 -8.93 8.49
N ARG A 15 -7.30 -9.10 7.18
CA ARG A 15 -6.22 -9.08 6.21
C ARG A 15 -6.03 -7.66 5.74
N THR A 16 -4.78 -7.20 5.77
CA THR A 16 -4.38 -5.95 5.15
C THR A 16 -4.75 -5.99 3.66
N ILE A 17 -5.44 -4.95 3.19
CA ILE A 17 -5.78 -4.75 1.79
C ILE A 17 -5.01 -3.54 1.29
N VAL A 18 -4.12 -3.75 0.33
CA VAL A 18 -3.50 -2.69 -0.46
C VAL A 18 -4.00 -2.79 -1.89
N ARG A 19 -4.43 -1.67 -2.47
CA ARG A 19 -4.82 -1.57 -3.88
C ARG A 19 -4.20 -0.35 -4.53
N ALA A 20 -3.56 -0.54 -5.66
CA ALA A 20 -2.97 0.52 -6.47
C ALA A 20 -3.72 0.65 -7.79
N ARG A 21 -3.93 1.89 -8.23
CA ARG A 21 -4.50 2.21 -9.55
C ARG A 21 -3.84 3.45 -10.13
N HIS A 22 -4.06 3.71 -11.41
CA HIS A 22 -3.67 4.99 -11.99
C HIS A 22 -4.32 6.13 -11.20
N SER A 23 -3.54 7.18 -10.95
CA SER A 23 -4.07 8.33 -10.24
C SER A 23 -5.24 8.94 -11.02
N PRO A 24 -6.41 9.16 -10.40
CA PRO A 24 -7.53 9.83 -11.07
C PRO A 24 -7.33 11.34 -11.20
N VAL A 25 -6.29 11.90 -10.58
CA VAL A 25 -6.04 13.36 -10.51
C VAL A 25 -4.79 13.79 -11.30
N GLY A 26 -4.12 12.88 -12.01
CA GLY A 26 -2.94 13.21 -12.81
C GLY A 26 -1.97 12.04 -13.00
N GLU A 27 -0.68 12.35 -13.00
CA GLU A 27 0.39 11.35 -13.12
C GLU A 27 0.58 10.54 -11.82
N GLY A 28 1.14 9.33 -11.98
CA GLY A 28 1.44 8.43 -10.87
C GLY A 28 0.29 7.48 -10.51
N LEU A 29 0.30 7.05 -9.25
CA LEU A 29 -0.57 6.03 -8.70
C LEU A 29 -1.37 6.57 -7.51
N GLN A 30 -2.61 6.13 -7.39
CA GLN A 30 -3.36 6.19 -6.14
C GLN A 30 -3.28 4.83 -5.46
N VAL A 31 -2.90 4.84 -4.18
CA VAL A 31 -2.81 3.63 -3.34
C VAL A 31 -3.82 3.75 -2.19
N LEU A 32 -4.69 2.75 -2.07
CA LEU A 32 -5.60 2.56 -0.94
C LEU A 32 -5.01 1.52 0.00
N VAL A 33 -5.00 1.83 1.30
CA VAL A 33 -4.57 0.92 2.37
C VAL A 33 -5.72 0.77 3.37
N TYR A 34 -6.14 -0.47 3.60
CA TYR A 34 -7.07 -0.83 4.66
C TYR A 34 -6.44 -1.91 5.54
N THR A 35 -6.18 -1.60 6.80
CA THR A 35 -5.41 -2.46 7.71
C THR A 35 -5.79 -2.18 9.16
N PRO A 36 -5.63 -3.13 10.11
CA PRO A 36 -5.75 -2.82 11.53
C PRO A 36 -4.84 -1.64 11.90
N ASP A 37 -5.34 -0.73 12.73
CA ASP A 37 -4.56 0.41 13.19
C ASP A 37 -3.38 -0.08 14.05
N GLN A 38 -2.20 0.49 13.83
CA GLN A 38 -0.96 0.06 14.48
C GLN A 38 -0.01 1.25 14.66
N SER A 39 0.86 1.15 15.67
CA SER A 39 1.88 2.17 15.91
C SER A 39 2.74 2.41 14.67
N ASP A 40 2.98 3.70 14.42
CA ASP A 40 3.82 4.20 13.34
C ASP A 40 3.33 3.80 11.93
N LEU A 41 2.05 3.48 11.76
CA LEU A 41 1.47 3.04 10.47
C LEU A 41 1.82 4.00 9.32
N PHE A 42 1.60 5.30 9.51
CA PHE A 42 1.94 6.30 8.50
C PHE A 42 3.43 6.28 8.17
N ALA A 43 4.31 6.25 9.18
CA ALA A 43 5.75 6.23 8.98
C ALA A 43 6.21 4.96 8.24
N ARG A 44 5.58 3.80 8.49
CA ARG A 44 5.84 2.55 7.77
C ARG A 44 5.47 2.66 6.30
N ILE A 45 4.29 3.19 6.00
CA ILE A 45 3.82 3.36 4.63
C ILE A 45 4.72 4.36 3.88
N CYS A 46 5.04 5.49 4.51
CA CYS A 46 5.96 6.47 3.94
C CYS A 46 7.34 5.90 3.68
N GLY A 47 7.91 5.18 4.66
CA GLY A 47 9.20 4.54 4.52
C GLY A 47 9.23 3.48 3.42
N HIS A 48 8.13 2.75 3.22
CA HIS A 48 8.00 1.80 2.11
C HIS A 48 8.07 2.51 0.75
N PHE A 49 7.28 3.56 0.56
CA PHE A 49 7.28 4.34 -0.68
C PHE A 49 8.64 4.98 -0.96
N ASP A 50 9.28 5.55 0.07
CA ASP A 50 10.59 6.17 -0.03
C ASP A 50 11.67 5.18 -0.48
N GLN A 51 11.73 3.98 0.13
CA GLN A 51 12.66 2.91 -0.29
C GLN A 51 12.39 2.40 -1.70
N ALA A 52 11.13 2.38 -2.12
CA ALA A 52 10.74 1.98 -3.47
C ALA A 52 10.90 3.10 -4.51
N GLY A 53 11.40 4.28 -4.12
CA GLY A 53 11.66 5.40 -5.02
C GLY A 53 10.43 6.19 -5.43
N PHE A 54 9.33 6.08 -4.67
CA PHE A 54 8.12 6.87 -4.88
C PHE A 54 8.13 8.14 -4.01
N SER A 55 7.65 9.25 -4.57
CA SER A 55 7.37 10.48 -3.82
C SER A 55 5.88 10.60 -3.54
N ILE A 56 5.51 10.99 -2.32
CA ILE A 56 4.12 11.21 -1.91
C ILE A 56 3.72 12.65 -2.23
N LEU A 57 2.65 12.81 -3.02
CA LEU A 57 2.09 14.13 -3.36
C LEU A 57 0.95 14.54 -2.42
N ASP A 58 0.11 13.59 -2.03
CA ASP A 58 -1.04 13.80 -1.14
C ASP A 58 -1.28 12.54 -0.32
N ALA A 59 -1.77 12.71 0.91
CA ALA A 59 -2.14 11.62 1.78
C ALA A 59 -3.40 11.98 2.58
N LYS A 60 -4.38 11.09 2.56
CA LYS A 60 -5.61 11.18 3.35
C LYS A 60 -5.61 10.03 4.34
N ILE A 61 -5.46 10.37 5.62
CA ILE A 61 -5.29 9.39 6.70
C ILE A 61 -6.56 9.34 7.53
N HIS A 62 -7.11 8.15 7.74
CA HIS A 62 -8.34 7.97 8.51
C HIS A 62 -8.28 6.73 9.39
N THR A 63 -8.43 6.90 10.69
CA THR A 63 -8.64 5.80 11.63
C THR A 63 -10.13 5.70 11.96
N THR A 64 -10.71 4.51 11.79
CA THR A 64 -12.08 4.21 12.16
C THR A 64 -12.20 3.97 13.66
N ARG A 65 -13.41 4.12 14.21
CA ARG A 65 -13.69 3.80 15.62
C ARG A 65 -13.53 2.32 15.98
N THR A 66 -13.41 1.45 14.97
CA THR A 66 -13.24 0.01 15.15
C THR A 66 -11.77 -0.41 15.19
N GLY A 67 -10.83 0.54 15.20
CA GLY A 67 -9.39 0.25 15.26
C GLY A 67 -8.80 -0.18 13.91
N TRP A 68 -9.30 0.38 12.81
CA TRP A 68 -8.79 0.15 11.46
C TRP A 68 -8.38 1.47 10.82
N ALA A 69 -7.37 1.44 9.97
CA ALA A 69 -7.00 2.55 9.11
C ALA A 69 -7.59 2.38 7.71
N LEU A 70 -7.98 3.49 7.08
CA LEU A 70 -8.41 3.60 5.69
C LEU A 70 -7.69 4.80 5.05
N ASP A 71 -6.47 4.54 4.60
CA ASP A 71 -5.58 5.58 4.13
C ASP A 71 -5.52 5.58 2.60
N THR A 72 -5.41 6.76 2.00
CA THR A 72 -5.23 6.93 0.56
C THR A 72 -4.03 7.82 0.29
N PHE A 73 -3.14 7.37 -0.59
CA PHE A 73 -1.93 8.10 -0.98
C PHE A 73 -1.94 8.36 -2.48
N GLN A 74 -1.51 9.56 -2.87
CA GLN A 74 -1.09 9.87 -4.24
C GLN A 74 0.42 9.80 -4.29
N ILE A 75 0.96 8.94 -5.14
CA ILE A 75 2.41 8.75 -5.27
C ILE A 75 2.84 8.90 -6.73
N VAL A 76 4.03 9.43 -6.93
CA VAL A 76 4.66 9.57 -8.26
C VAL A 76 6.04 8.95 -8.26
N THR A 77 6.50 8.56 -9.45
CA THR A 77 7.86 8.06 -9.70
C THR A 77 8.34 8.62 -11.03
N PRO A 78 9.64 8.93 -11.18
CA PRO A 78 10.20 9.33 -12.47
C PRO A 78 10.25 8.20 -13.51
N MET A 79 9.84 6.97 -13.15
CA MET A 79 9.79 5.83 -14.08
C MET A 79 8.73 5.99 -15.18
N LEU A 80 8.98 5.38 -16.33
CA LEU A 80 8.11 5.49 -17.51
C LEU A 80 6.70 4.89 -17.28
N PRO A 81 5.65 5.48 -17.86
CA PRO A 81 4.27 5.01 -17.70
C PRO A 81 4.01 3.56 -18.11
N GLU A 82 4.83 3.03 -19.04
CA GLU A 82 4.73 1.66 -19.55
C GLU A 82 4.91 0.59 -18.46
N HIS A 83 5.55 0.94 -17.34
CA HIS A 83 5.78 0.05 -16.20
C HIS A 83 4.70 0.13 -15.11
N TYR A 84 3.67 0.96 -15.26
CA TYR A 84 2.72 1.19 -14.17
C TYR A 84 1.99 -0.06 -13.70
N ARG A 85 1.72 -1.03 -14.57
CA ARG A 85 1.08 -2.29 -14.17
C ARG A 85 1.97 -3.12 -13.23
N GLU A 86 3.26 -3.18 -13.53
CA GLU A 86 4.25 -3.86 -12.71
C GLU A 86 4.46 -3.10 -11.40
N LEU A 87 4.59 -1.77 -11.47
CA LEU A 87 4.70 -0.89 -10.30
C LEU A 87 3.52 -1.03 -9.35
N MET A 88 2.28 -1.04 -9.86
CA MET A 88 1.08 -1.30 -9.05
C MET A 88 1.19 -2.64 -8.32
N SER A 89 1.57 -3.70 -9.04
CA SER A 89 1.68 -5.05 -8.46
C SER A 89 2.79 -5.13 -7.40
N MET A 90 3.91 -4.44 -7.62
CA MET A 90 5.01 -4.35 -6.65
C MET A 90 4.59 -3.57 -5.40
N VAL A 91 3.91 -2.44 -5.56
CA VAL A 91 3.39 -1.63 -4.43
C VAL A 91 2.37 -2.43 -3.63
N GLU A 92 1.41 -3.08 -4.28
CA GLU A 92 0.38 -3.87 -3.60
C GLU A 92 0.99 -5.01 -2.78
N SER A 93 1.88 -5.80 -3.37
CA SER A 93 2.51 -6.94 -2.70
C SER A 93 3.49 -6.50 -1.61
N GLY A 94 4.39 -5.57 -1.93
CA GLY A 94 5.44 -5.10 -1.01
C GLY A 94 4.87 -4.36 0.20
N LEU A 95 3.89 -3.47 0.00
CA LEU A 95 3.28 -2.73 1.10
C LEU A 95 2.43 -3.65 1.98
N THR A 96 1.69 -4.60 1.39
CA THR A 96 0.95 -5.62 2.16
C THR A 96 1.90 -6.39 3.07
N GLN A 97 3.02 -6.89 2.53
CA GLN A 97 4.02 -7.62 3.30
C GLN A 97 4.64 -6.75 4.41
N THR A 98 4.96 -5.49 4.11
CA THR A 98 5.54 -4.54 5.09
C THR A 98 4.61 -4.34 6.29
N LEU A 99 3.30 -4.22 6.03
CA LEU A 99 2.29 -3.99 7.06
C LEU A 99 1.95 -5.26 7.84
N GLU A 100 1.90 -6.42 7.19
CA GLU A 100 1.66 -7.71 7.87
C GLU A 100 2.84 -8.15 8.74
N GLN A 101 4.09 -7.85 8.36
CA GLN A 101 5.27 -8.23 9.14
C GLN A 101 5.48 -7.38 10.40
N GLN A 102 4.98 -6.13 10.41
CA GLN A 102 5.11 -5.19 11.54
C GLN A 102 6.54 -5.06 12.12
N GLY A 103 7.59 -5.20 11.28
CA GLY A 103 8.99 -5.14 11.69
C GLY A 103 9.45 -3.79 12.27
N PRO A 104 10.74 -3.56 12.54
CA PRO A 104 11.20 -2.20 12.87
C PRO A 104 10.90 -1.21 11.72
N LEU A 105 10.79 0.09 12.04
CA LEU A 105 10.69 1.11 11.02
C LEU A 105 11.92 1.04 10.10
N PRO A 106 11.73 1.16 8.77
CA PRO A 106 12.86 1.18 7.87
C PRO A 106 13.73 2.42 8.13
N SER A 107 15.04 2.25 7.96
CA SER A 107 15.97 3.38 8.03
C SER A 107 15.61 4.42 6.96
N PRO A 108 15.58 5.73 7.30
CA PRO A 108 15.25 6.78 6.34
C PRO A 108 16.25 6.78 5.18
N SER A 109 15.77 6.88 3.93
CA SER A 109 16.65 6.79 2.74
C SER A 109 17.58 8.00 2.59
N ARG A 110 17.18 9.16 3.11
CA ARG A 110 17.97 10.39 3.17
C ARG A 110 17.62 11.18 4.44
N GLY A 111 18.62 11.39 5.30
CA GLY A 111 18.52 12.39 6.36
C GLY A 111 18.47 13.79 5.73
N ARG A 112 17.52 14.61 6.18
CA ARG A 112 17.46 16.02 5.81
C ARG A 112 18.25 16.85 6.82
#